data_AF-A0A963GR27-F1
#
_entry.id   AF-A0A963GR27-F1
#
_cell.length_a   1.000
_cell.length_b   1.000
_cell.length_c   1.000
_cell.angle_alpha   90.00
_cell.angle_beta   90.00
_cell.angle_gamma   90.00
#
_symmetry.space_group_name_H-M   'P 1'
#
loop_
_entity.id
_entity.type
_entity.pdbx_description
1 polymer ?
#
loop_
_entity_poly.entity_id
_entity_poly.type
_entity_poly.pdbx_seq_one_letter_code
_entity_poly.pdbx_strand_id
1 'polypeptide(L)'
;RDWLGMALDVFEAAVEKLLAHGGARRDIEGNLSRGEEGWQRPYQQQSEHKLLEPRQMLEFADKATGCRMVRLVRHFGDRDDDQPCGICDVCAPQATTTRRTRRLSQIESQWALQVLDGLRWREGQTPRQLYERLTNGQADRRGFERVLEAMAGTSLVELRDDAFTKEGKVITFQRVYLTDGGRKAGVSEVGMARLAEKVTAAAPARQRSGRKKH
;
A
#
# COMPACT_ATOMS: atom_id res chain seq x y z
N ARG A 1 3.90 -21.02 29.64
CA ARG A 1 3.22 -19.71 29.45
C ARG A 1 3.90 -18.59 30.22
N ASP A 2 3.94 -18.62 31.55
CA ASP A 2 4.42 -17.49 32.37
C ASP A 2 5.89 -17.14 32.12
N TRP A 3 6.73 -18.16 31.90
CA TRP A 3 8.13 -17.98 31.49
C TRP A 3 8.31 -17.32 30.10
N LEU A 4 7.31 -17.41 29.21
CA LEU A 4 7.32 -16.81 27.88
C LEU A 4 6.72 -15.39 27.85
N GLY A 5 6.21 -14.89 28.99
CA GLY A 5 5.55 -13.57 29.07
C GLY A 5 4.33 -13.41 28.16
N MET A 6 3.67 -14.52 27.81
CA MET A 6 2.60 -14.55 26.81
C MET A 6 1.21 -14.61 27.48
N ALA A 7 0.26 -13.81 26.99
CA ALA A 7 -1.13 -13.88 27.41
C ALA A 7 -1.74 -15.27 27.11
N LEU A 8 -2.75 -15.68 27.89
CA LEU A 8 -3.30 -17.04 27.82
C LEU A 8 -3.93 -17.35 26.45
N ASP A 9 -4.71 -16.42 25.93
CA ASP A 9 -5.34 -16.48 24.61
C ASP A 9 -4.30 -16.63 23.48
N VAL A 10 -3.22 -15.86 23.54
CA VAL A 10 -2.12 -15.94 22.56
C VAL A 10 -1.40 -17.28 22.67
N PHE A 11 -1.20 -17.78 23.89
CA PHE A 11 -0.56 -19.08 24.12
C PHE A 11 -1.41 -20.24 23.60
N GLU A 12 -2.70 -20.25 23.90
CA GLU A 12 -3.65 -21.26 23.41
C GLU A 12 -3.71 -21.26 21.88
N ALA A 13 -3.85 -20.09 21.26
CA ALA A 13 -3.84 -19.97 19.81
C ALA A 13 -2.52 -20.46 19.19
N ALA A 14 -1.38 -20.13 19.80
CA ALA A 14 -0.07 -20.60 19.33
C ALA A 14 0.06 -22.13 19.41
N VAL A 15 -0.41 -22.74 20.51
CA VAL A 15 -0.43 -24.20 20.69
C VAL A 15 -1.32 -24.86 19.64
N GLU A 16 -2.52 -24.33 19.40
CA GLU A 16 -3.41 -24.84 18.36
C GLU A 16 -2.76 -24.82 16.97
N LYS A 17 -2.05 -23.73 16.62
CA LYS A 17 -1.31 -23.66 15.36
C LYS A 17 -0.17 -24.67 15.30
N LEU A 18 0.60 -24.82 16.37
CA LEU A 18 1.68 -25.79 16.42
C LEU A 18 1.16 -27.23 16.28
N LEU A 19 0.05 -27.58 16.94
CA LEU A 19 -0.59 -28.89 16.80
C LEU A 19 -1.10 -29.11 15.37
N ALA A 20 -1.80 -28.12 14.80
CA ALA A 20 -2.37 -28.22 13.45
C ALA A 20 -1.31 -28.38 12.34
N HIS A 21 -0.10 -27.85 12.55
CA HIS A 21 1.00 -27.92 11.59
C HIS A 21 2.09 -28.93 11.98
N GLY A 22 1.87 -29.73 13.03
CA GLY A 22 2.80 -30.78 13.47
C GLY A 22 4.04 -30.27 14.22
N GLY A 23 4.11 -28.99 14.57
CA GLY A 23 5.20 -28.39 15.36
C GLY A 23 5.11 -28.68 16.87
N ALA A 24 3.96 -29.14 17.34
CA ALA A 24 3.77 -29.70 18.68
C ALA A 24 2.97 -31.00 18.59
N ARG A 25 3.08 -31.84 19.63
CA ARG A 25 2.23 -33.04 19.83
C ARG A 25 1.59 -32.93 21.21
N ARG A 26 0.35 -33.44 21.32
CA ARG A 26 -0.35 -33.58 22.60
C ARG A 26 -0.54 -35.06 22.88
N ASP A 27 -0.12 -35.50 24.07
CA ASP A 27 -0.34 -36.87 24.51
C ASP A 27 -1.77 -37.08 25.07
N ILE A 28 -2.07 -38.30 25.50
CA ILE A 28 -3.37 -38.67 26.07
C ILE A 28 -3.67 -37.97 27.40
N GLU A 29 -2.64 -37.51 28.12
CA GLU A 29 -2.75 -36.78 29.39
C GLU A 29 -2.88 -35.27 29.17
N GLY A 30 -2.76 -34.81 27.91
CA GLY A 30 -2.85 -33.41 27.54
C GLY A 30 -1.53 -32.64 27.57
N ASN A 31 -0.41 -33.30 27.87
CA ASN A 31 0.90 -32.66 27.90
C ASN A 31 1.38 -32.33 26.48
N LEU A 32 2.02 -31.18 26.35
CA LEU A 32 2.60 -30.72 25.08
C LEU A 32 4.06 -31.13 24.97
N SER A 33 4.42 -31.68 23.82
CA SER A 33 5.80 -32.01 23.45
C SER A 33 6.15 -31.40 22.09
N ARG A 34 7.46 -31.32 21.80
CA ARG A 34 7.96 -30.83 20.51
C ARG A 34 7.52 -31.79 19.39
N GLY A 35 7.00 -31.22 18.31
CA GLY A 35 6.62 -31.97 17.12
C GLY A 35 7.75 -32.12 16.10
N GLU A 36 7.36 -32.31 14.84
CA GLU A 36 8.26 -32.50 13.70
C GLU A 36 8.97 -31.20 13.31
N GLU A 37 10.11 -31.32 12.62
CA GLU A 37 10.77 -30.17 12.00
C GLU A 37 10.08 -29.78 10.69
N GLY A 38 10.26 -28.53 10.25
CA GLY A 38 9.67 -28.05 8.98
C GLY A 38 8.21 -27.58 9.04
N TRP A 39 7.53 -27.68 10.20
CA TRP A 39 6.16 -27.15 10.42
C TRP A 39 5.99 -25.67 10.09
N GLN A 40 7.08 -24.90 10.14
CA GLN A 40 7.08 -23.45 9.91
C GLN A 40 6.64 -23.09 8.49
N ARG A 41 7.03 -23.89 7.49
CA ARG A 41 6.71 -23.62 6.07
C ARG A 41 5.20 -23.72 5.78
N PRO A 42 4.49 -24.82 6.11
CA PRO A 42 3.05 -24.88 5.90
C PRO A 42 2.28 -23.86 6.76
N TYR A 43 2.76 -23.53 7.96
CA TYR A 43 2.18 -22.45 8.76
C TYR A 43 2.33 -21.08 8.10
N GLN A 44 3.52 -20.74 7.62
CA GLN A 44 3.80 -19.48 6.92
C GLN A 44 2.94 -19.34 5.67
N GLN A 45 2.84 -20.39 4.85
CA GLN A 45 1.98 -20.40 3.66
C GLN A 45 0.51 -20.16 4.01
N GLN A 46 -0.02 -20.84 5.04
CA GLN A 46 -1.39 -20.62 5.49
C GLN A 46 -1.60 -19.18 6.00
N SER A 47 -0.65 -18.68 6.80
CA SER A 47 -0.70 -17.32 7.35
C SER A 47 -0.67 -16.26 6.25
N GLU A 48 0.24 -16.39 5.28
CA GLU A 48 0.34 -15.49 4.13
C GLU A 48 -0.94 -15.48 3.31
N HIS A 49 -1.54 -16.65 3.07
CA HIS A 49 -2.82 -16.76 2.38
C HIS A 49 -3.95 -16.05 3.14
N LYS A 50 -4.06 -16.25 4.47
CA LYS A 50 -5.06 -15.58 5.31
C LYS A 50 -4.88 -14.07 5.38
N LEU A 51 -3.64 -13.59 5.30
CA LEU A 51 -3.34 -12.15 5.35
C LEU A 51 -3.56 -11.46 4.00
N LEU A 52 -3.76 -12.20 2.91
CA LEU A 52 -3.91 -11.62 1.58
C LEU A 52 -5.17 -10.73 1.48
N GLU A 53 -6.31 -11.22 1.95
CA GLU A 53 -7.60 -10.52 1.84
C GLU A 53 -7.64 -9.22 2.68
N PRO A 54 -7.24 -9.20 3.97
CA PRO A 54 -7.11 -7.95 4.72
C PRO A 54 -6.14 -6.95 4.08
N ARG A 55 -5.04 -7.43 3.50
CA ARG A 55 -4.07 -6.55 2.80
C ARG A 55 -4.69 -5.91 1.56
N GLN A 56 -5.45 -6.66 0.78
CA GLN A 56 -6.18 -6.12 -0.37
C GLN A 56 -7.21 -5.07 0.05
N MET A 57 -7.91 -5.29 1.17
CA MET A 57 -8.85 -4.32 1.71
C MET A 57 -8.16 -3.04 2.19
N LEU A 58 -7.03 -3.15 2.90
CA LEU A 58 -6.22 -2.00 3.32
C LEU A 58 -5.67 -1.24 2.11
N GLU A 59 -5.15 -1.94 1.11
CA GLU A 59 -4.72 -1.33 -0.15
C GLU A 59 -5.86 -0.65 -0.90
N PHE A 60 -7.05 -1.27 -0.89
CA PHE A 60 -8.24 -0.63 -1.40
C PHE A 60 -8.53 0.64 -0.62
N ALA A 61 -8.59 0.65 0.70
CA ALA A 61 -8.92 1.85 1.48
C ALA A 61 -7.88 2.98 1.35
N ASP A 62 -6.59 2.64 1.52
CA ASP A 62 -5.52 3.63 1.69
C ASP A 62 -5.06 4.26 0.38
N LYS A 63 -4.90 3.45 -0.68
CA LYS A 63 -4.32 3.90 -1.95
C LYS A 63 -5.38 4.49 -2.87
N ALA A 64 -5.09 5.67 -3.41
CA ALA A 64 -5.91 6.34 -4.44
C ALA A 64 -5.32 6.16 -5.84
N THR A 65 -4.97 4.93 -6.18
CA THR A 65 -4.29 4.56 -7.43
C THR A 65 -5.23 4.37 -8.63
N GLY A 66 -6.54 4.64 -8.46
CA GLY A 66 -7.54 4.53 -9.52
C GLY A 66 -8.96 4.71 -9.00
N CYS A 67 -9.94 4.78 -9.91
CA CYS A 67 -11.36 4.89 -9.56
C CYS A 67 -11.78 3.76 -8.61
N ARG A 68 -12.45 4.11 -7.50
CA ARG A 68 -12.93 3.13 -6.51
C ARG A 68 -13.87 2.11 -7.13
N MET A 69 -14.79 2.56 -7.98
CA MET A 69 -15.77 1.68 -8.62
C MET A 69 -15.10 0.69 -9.55
N VAL A 70 -14.23 1.16 -10.46
CA VAL A 70 -13.46 0.31 -11.38
C VAL A 70 -12.63 -0.72 -10.61
N ARG A 71 -11.94 -0.31 -9.53
CA ARG A 71 -11.17 -1.25 -8.70
C ARG A 71 -12.05 -2.29 -8.01
N LEU A 72 -13.25 -1.91 -7.57
CA LEU A 72 -14.19 -2.80 -6.91
C LEU A 72 -14.76 -3.85 -7.88
N VAL A 73 -15.23 -3.44 -9.06
CA VAL A 73 -15.78 -4.39 -10.05
C VAL A 73 -14.70 -5.35 -10.57
N ARG A 74 -13.48 -4.86 -10.81
CA ARG A 74 -12.34 -5.70 -11.19
C ARG A 74 -11.95 -6.72 -10.13
N HIS A 75 -12.11 -6.40 -8.85
CA HIS A 75 -11.87 -7.36 -7.76
C HIS A 75 -12.82 -8.56 -7.85
N PHE A 76 -14.06 -8.35 -8.31
CA PHE A 76 -15.04 -9.42 -8.56
C PHE A 76 -14.94 -10.07 -9.95
N GLY A 77 -13.94 -9.69 -10.75
CA GLY A 77 -13.66 -10.31 -12.05
C GLY A 77 -14.31 -9.63 -13.25
N ASP A 78 -15.08 -8.56 -13.04
CA ASP A 78 -15.68 -7.78 -14.12
C ASP A 78 -14.65 -6.80 -14.72
N ARG A 79 -14.51 -6.83 -16.05
CA ARG A 79 -13.58 -6.00 -16.83
C ARG A 79 -14.25 -5.37 -18.06
N ASP A 80 -15.58 -5.32 -18.08
CA ASP A 80 -16.32 -4.87 -19.26
C ASP A 80 -16.29 -3.34 -19.40
N ASP A 81 -16.20 -2.61 -18.28
CA ASP A 81 -16.10 -1.15 -18.25
C ASP A 81 -14.99 -0.66 -17.31
N ASP A 82 -14.06 0.11 -17.87
CA ASP A 82 -12.95 0.75 -17.18
C ASP A 82 -13.14 2.27 -17.04
N GLN A 83 -14.29 2.80 -17.43
CA GLN A 83 -14.57 4.21 -17.36
C GLN A 83 -14.63 4.70 -15.90
N PRO A 84 -13.89 5.77 -15.55
CA PRO A 84 -13.95 6.33 -14.21
C PRO A 84 -15.37 6.80 -13.85
N CYS A 85 -15.87 6.41 -12.67
CA CYS A 85 -17.26 6.68 -12.28
C CYS A 85 -17.62 8.16 -12.04
N GLY A 86 -16.62 9.06 -11.99
CA GLY A 86 -16.85 10.50 -11.79
C GLY A 86 -17.30 10.93 -10.38
N ILE A 87 -17.64 10.00 -9.48
CA ILE A 87 -18.27 10.33 -8.18
C ILE A 87 -17.49 9.89 -6.93
N CYS A 88 -16.48 9.02 -7.05
CA CYS A 88 -15.70 8.57 -5.89
C CYS A 88 -14.65 9.61 -5.44
N ASP A 89 -14.03 9.42 -4.27
CA ASP A 89 -13.00 10.30 -3.71
C ASP A 89 -11.76 10.45 -4.60
N VAL A 90 -11.50 9.49 -5.50
CA VAL A 90 -10.42 9.57 -6.49
C VAL A 90 -10.86 10.35 -7.75
N CYS A 91 -12.07 10.12 -8.25
CA CYS A 91 -12.58 10.79 -9.46
C CYS A 91 -13.07 12.22 -9.19
N ALA A 92 -13.62 12.49 -8.02
CA ALA A 92 -14.13 13.80 -7.59
C ALA A 92 -13.48 14.23 -6.26
N PRO A 93 -12.16 14.45 -6.24
CA PRO A 93 -11.40 14.74 -5.00
C PRO A 93 -11.77 16.07 -4.34
N GLN A 94 -12.54 16.93 -5.01
CA GLN A 94 -13.06 18.19 -4.46
C GLN A 94 -14.49 18.06 -3.92
N ALA A 95 -15.22 17.01 -4.29
CA ALA A 95 -16.59 16.76 -3.82
C ALA A 95 -16.62 15.89 -2.55
N THR A 96 -15.50 15.29 -2.18
CA THR A 96 -15.39 14.40 -1.00
C THR A 96 -15.01 15.15 0.27
N THR A 97 -15.63 14.78 1.39
CA THR A 97 -15.33 15.30 2.73
C THR A 97 -14.36 14.42 3.52
N THR A 98 -14.21 13.15 3.15
CA THR A 98 -13.45 12.15 3.92
C THR A 98 -11.94 12.22 3.67
N ARG A 99 -11.52 12.69 2.48
CA ARG A 99 -10.11 12.73 2.07
C ARG A 99 -9.75 14.11 1.56
N ARG A 100 -9.06 14.90 2.38
CA ARG A 100 -8.51 16.20 1.93
C ARG A 100 -7.43 15.97 0.91
N THR A 101 -7.44 16.76 -0.16
CA THR A 101 -6.45 16.65 -1.24
C THR A 101 -5.86 18.02 -1.56
N ARG A 102 -4.57 18.01 -1.93
CA ARG A 102 -3.84 19.21 -2.40
C ARG A 102 -3.25 18.97 -3.78
N ARG A 103 -2.96 20.06 -4.50
CA ARG A 103 -2.18 20.00 -5.74
C ARG A 103 -0.75 19.52 -5.45
N LEU A 104 -0.09 18.99 -6.48
CA LEU A 104 1.34 18.72 -6.45
C LEU A 104 2.10 20.04 -6.23
N SER A 105 3.20 19.97 -5.47
CA SER A 105 4.20 21.04 -5.42
C SER A 105 4.95 21.12 -6.75
N GLN A 106 5.75 22.17 -6.93
CA GLN A 106 6.59 22.33 -8.13
C GLN A 106 7.57 21.17 -8.28
N ILE A 107 8.21 20.74 -7.19
CA ILE A 107 9.16 19.62 -7.17
C ILE A 107 8.43 18.30 -7.47
N GLU A 108 7.26 18.06 -6.87
CA GLU A 108 6.45 16.86 -7.14
C GLU A 108 5.97 16.80 -8.59
N SER A 109 5.60 17.95 -9.16
CA SER A 109 5.20 18.07 -10.57
C SER A 109 6.38 17.79 -11.51
N GLN A 110 7.58 18.25 -11.15
CA GLN A 110 8.80 17.95 -11.89
C GLN A 110 9.11 16.45 -11.87
N TRP A 111 8.98 15.78 -10.72
CA TRP A 111 9.13 14.32 -10.66
C TRP A 111 8.12 13.61 -11.53
N ALA A 112 6.85 14.01 -11.51
CA ALA A 112 5.82 13.41 -12.35
C ALA A 112 6.16 13.52 -13.85
N LEU A 113 6.59 14.70 -14.30
CA LEU A 113 7.01 14.92 -15.69
C LEU A 113 8.24 14.07 -16.06
N GLN A 114 9.23 13.97 -15.17
CA GLN A 114 10.41 13.13 -15.38
C GLN A 114 10.09 11.63 -15.38
N VAL A 115 9.08 11.20 -14.62
CA VAL A 115 8.57 9.84 -14.67
C VAL A 115 7.92 9.57 -16.03
N LEU A 116 7.06 10.47 -16.52
CA LEU A 116 6.44 10.33 -17.83
C LEU A 116 7.50 10.19 -18.95
N ASP A 117 8.47 11.11 -18.96
CA ASP A 117 9.57 11.06 -19.93
C ASP A 117 10.42 9.78 -19.79
N GLY A 118 10.78 9.43 -18.56
CA GLY A 118 11.56 8.23 -18.28
C GLY A 118 10.90 6.93 -18.72
N LEU A 119 9.57 6.84 -18.59
CA LEU A 119 8.80 5.67 -19.02
C LEU A 119 8.58 5.63 -20.53
N ARG A 120 8.56 6.78 -21.24
CA ARG A 120 8.53 6.80 -22.72
C ARG A 120 9.72 6.08 -23.33
N TRP A 121 10.89 6.20 -22.69
CA TRP A 121 12.11 5.51 -23.12
C TRP A 121 12.18 4.06 -22.66
N ARG A 122 11.70 3.76 -21.45
CA ARG A 122 11.76 2.42 -20.86
C ARG A 122 10.61 2.17 -19.89
N GLU A 123 9.64 1.36 -20.31
CA GLU A 123 8.52 0.95 -19.45
C GLU A 123 8.90 -0.15 -18.46
N GLY A 124 7.99 -0.42 -17.51
CA GLY A 124 8.12 -1.53 -16.58
C GLY A 124 9.22 -1.35 -15.53
N GLN A 125 9.70 -0.12 -15.33
CA GLN A 125 10.64 0.22 -14.27
C GLN A 125 9.96 0.13 -12.90
N THR A 126 10.70 -0.28 -11.87
CA THR A 126 10.16 -0.28 -10.50
C THR A 126 10.16 1.14 -9.91
N PRO A 127 9.27 1.45 -8.93
CA PRO A 127 9.30 2.72 -8.21
C PRO A 127 10.69 3.08 -7.67
N ARG A 128 11.42 2.07 -7.17
CA ARG A 128 12.80 2.23 -6.69
C ARG A 128 13.76 2.66 -7.81
N GLN A 129 13.73 1.98 -8.96
CA GLN A 129 14.58 2.32 -10.10
C GLN A 129 14.31 3.74 -10.61
N LEU A 130 13.03 4.13 -10.69
CA LEU A 130 12.65 5.49 -11.06
C LEU A 130 13.14 6.52 -10.04
N TYR A 131 12.94 6.26 -8.74
CA TYR A 131 13.41 7.14 -7.67
C TYR A 131 14.93 7.33 -7.69
N GLU A 132 15.70 6.23 -7.73
CA GLU A 132 17.16 6.27 -7.75
C GLU A 132 17.68 7.05 -8.95
N ARG A 133 17.12 6.81 -10.15
CA ARG A 133 17.54 7.46 -11.39
C ARG A 133 17.16 8.95 -11.46
N LEU A 134 15.98 9.34 -10.98
CA LEU A 134 15.44 10.69 -11.18
C LEU A 134 15.81 11.66 -10.05
N THR A 135 16.05 11.14 -8.85
CA THR A 135 16.30 11.97 -7.65
C THR A 135 17.72 11.82 -7.11
N ASN A 136 18.54 10.94 -7.70
CA ASN A 136 19.84 10.53 -7.17
C ASN A 136 19.79 10.09 -5.69
N GLY A 137 18.62 9.61 -5.23
CA GLY A 137 18.41 9.18 -3.85
C GLY A 137 18.40 10.31 -2.80
N GLN A 138 18.37 11.58 -3.22
CA GLN A 138 18.44 12.73 -2.30
C GLN A 138 17.07 13.27 -1.89
N ALA A 139 16.00 12.86 -2.58
CA ALA A 139 14.64 13.31 -2.31
C ALA A 139 13.90 12.43 -1.28
N ASP A 140 12.76 12.91 -0.77
CA ASP A 140 11.85 12.08 0.04
C ASP A 140 11.27 10.93 -0.80
N ARG A 141 11.74 9.71 -0.54
CA ARG A 141 11.26 8.49 -1.20
C ARG A 141 9.76 8.29 -1.02
N ARG A 142 9.22 8.54 0.18
CA ARG A 142 7.77 8.36 0.44
C ARG A 142 6.96 9.39 -0.33
N GLY A 143 7.46 10.62 -0.43
CA GLY A 143 6.90 11.68 -1.27
C GLY A 143 6.85 11.25 -2.74
N PHE A 144 7.94 10.70 -3.27
CA PHE A 144 8.00 10.20 -4.64
C PHE A 144 7.01 9.05 -4.90
N GLU A 145 6.93 8.06 -4.03
CA GLU A 145 5.97 6.94 -4.15
C GLU A 145 4.53 7.45 -4.13
N ARG A 146 4.20 8.45 -3.30
CA ARG A 146 2.88 9.09 -3.29
C ARG A 146 2.57 9.85 -4.59
N VAL A 147 3.58 10.44 -5.25
CA VAL A 147 3.40 11.06 -6.58
C VAL A 147 3.03 9.98 -7.61
N LEU A 148 3.69 8.81 -7.59
CA LEU A 148 3.31 7.70 -8.46
C LEU A 148 1.87 7.22 -8.21
N GLU A 149 1.45 7.15 -6.95
CA GLU A 149 0.05 6.83 -6.61
C GLU A 149 -0.93 7.87 -7.17
N ALA A 150 -0.62 9.16 -7.07
CA ALA A 150 -1.46 10.23 -7.61
C ALA A 150 -1.53 10.17 -9.14
N MET A 151 -0.42 9.89 -9.82
CA MET A 151 -0.38 9.69 -11.27
C MET A 151 -1.21 8.48 -11.69
N ALA A 152 -1.22 7.41 -10.90
CA ALA A 152 -2.09 6.27 -11.14
C ALA A 152 -3.58 6.63 -10.94
N GLY A 153 -3.89 7.38 -9.89
CA GLY A 153 -5.23 7.91 -9.65
C GLY A 153 -5.79 8.76 -10.79
N THR A 154 -4.95 9.49 -11.51
CA THR A 154 -5.32 10.27 -12.70
C THR A 154 -5.13 9.53 -14.02
N SER A 155 -4.94 8.21 -13.98
CA SER A 155 -4.76 7.36 -15.17
C SER A 155 -3.62 7.84 -16.07
N LEU A 156 -2.54 8.39 -15.52
CA LEU A 156 -1.31 8.73 -16.25
C LEU A 156 -0.33 7.57 -16.27
N VAL A 157 -0.30 6.80 -15.19
CA VAL A 157 0.48 5.57 -15.10
C VAL A 157 -0.38 4.44 -14.58
N GLU A 158 0.05 3.22 -14.81
CA GLU A 158 -0.50 2.03 -14.19
C GLU A 158 0.58 1.39 -13.32
N LEU A 159 0.21 1.04 -12.09
CA LEU A 159 1.05 0.25 -11.19
C LEU A 159 0.59 -1.20 -11.30
N ARG A 160 1.45 -2.06 -11.85
CA ARG A 160 1.18 -3.50 -11.97
C ARG A 160 2.03 -4.27 -10.97
N ASP A 161 1.41 -5.19 -10.26
CA ASP A 161 2.14 -6.13 -9.41
C ASP A 161 2.91 -7.11 -10.29
N ASP A 162 4.12 -7.44 -9.83
CA ASP A 162 5.00 -8.45 -10.39
C ASP A 162 5.66 -9.20 -9.22
N ALA A 163 6.16 -10.40 -9.48
CA ALA A 163 6.74 -11.23 -8.44
C ALA A 163 7.91 -12.05 -8.99
N PHE A 164 8.89 -12.28 -8.12
CA PHE A 164 9.95 -13.23 -8.39
C PHE A 164 10.14 -14.14 -7.17
N THR A 165 10.66 -15.34 -7.41
CA THR A 165 10.99 -16.28 -6.33
C THR A 165 12.48 -16.19 -6.03
N LYS A 166 12.83 -15.99 -4.76
CA LYS A 166 14.20 -16.06 -4.27
C LYS A 166 14.22 -16.89 -2.99
N GLU A 167 15.08 -17.90 -2.94
CA GLU A 167 15.22 -18.78 -1.76
C GLU A 167 13.89 -19.42 -1.32
N GLY A 168 13.05 -19.80 -2.29
CA GLY A 168 11.72 -20.38 -2.02
C GLY A 168 10.68 -19.39 -1.48
N LYS A 169 11.01 -18.11 -1.36
CA LYS A 169 10.10 -17.03 -0.96
C LYS A 169 9.68 -16.21 -2.19
N VAL A 170 8.37 -16.00 -2.34
CA VAL A 170 7.82 -15.09 -3.35
C VAL A 170 8.00 -13.65 -2.87
N ILE A 171 8.66 -12.83 -3.66
CA ILE A 171 8.88 -11.41 -3.41
C ILE A 171 8.05 -10.64 -4.43
N THR A 172 6.99 -10.00 -3.96
CA THR A 172 6.12 -9.13 -4.76
C THR A 172 6.69 -7.71 -4.83
N PHE A 173 6.57 -7.08 -5.98
CA PHE A 173 6.96 -5.71 -6.23
C PHE A 173 6.04 -5.09 -7.27
N GLN A 174 6.17 -3.79 -7.51
CA GLN A 174 5.37 -3.09 -8.52
C GLN A 174 6.24 -2.58 -9.67
N ARG A 175 5.66 -2.57 -10.86
CA ARG A 175 6.19 -1.95 -12.06
C ARG A 175 5.27 -0.83 -12.52
N VAL A 176 5.88 0.22 -13.05
CA VAL A 176 5.18 1.39 -13.55
C VAL A 176 5.14 1.36 -15.08
N TYR A 177 3.96 1.53 -15.65
CA TYR A 177 3.71 1.59 -17.09
C TYR A 177 2.98 2.89 -17.44
N LEU A 178 3.18 3.41 -18.65
CA LEU A 178 2.34 4.51 -19.14
C LEU A 178 0.99 3.96 -19.58
N THR A 179 -0.07 4.69 -19.26
CA THR A 179 -1.35 4.55 -19.94
C THR A 179 -1.31 5.33 -21.26
N ASP A 180 -2.32 5.17 -22.10
CA ASP A 180 -2.47 5.99 -23.31
C ASP A 180 -2.58 7.50 -23.00
N GLY A 181 -3.23 7.84 -21.88
CA GLY A 181 -3.27 9.20 -21.35
C GLY A 181 -1.88 9.70 -20.95
N GLY A 182 -1.11 8.89 -20.23
CA GLY A 182 0.26 9.19 -19.82
C GLY A 182 1.23 9.41 -20.98
N ARG A 183 1.06 8.67 -22.09
CA ARG A 183 1.89 8.87 -23.29
C ARG A 183 1.74 10.28 -23.86
N LYS A 184 0.51 10.80 -23.87
CA LYS A 184 0.15 12.11 -24.43
C LYS A 184 0.23 13.26 -23.42
N ALA A 185 0.31 12.92 -22.13
CA ALA A 185 0.30 13.89 -21.05
C ALA A 185 1.53 14.81 -21.03
N GLY A 186 1.28 16.04 -20.59
CA GLY A 186 2.28 17.06 -20.29
C GLY A 186 1.96 17.77 -18.98
N VAL A 187 2.29 19.06 -18.92
CA VAL A 187 2.15 19.89 -17.72
C VAL A 187 0.69 20.00 -17.25
N SER A 188 -0.25 20.10 -18.18
CA SER A 188 -1.68 20.27 -17.88
C SER A 188 -2.25 19.06 -17.14
N GLU A 189 -1.98 17.85 -17.63
CA GLU A 189 -2.48 16.61 -17.05
C GLU A 189 -1.83 16.32 -15.70
N VAL A 190 -0.52 16.55 -15.58
CA VAL A 190 0.18 16.47 -14.28
C VAL A 190 -0.40 17.48 -13.28
N GLY A 191 -0.78 18.68 -13.74
CA GLY A 191 -1.41 19.71 -12.92
C GLY A 191 -2.79 19.33 -12.35
N MET A 192 -3.46 18.32 -12.93
CA MET A 192 -4.71 17.77 -12.41
C MET A 192 -4.50 16.74 -11.28
N ALA A 193 -3.29 16.18 -11.16
CA ALA A 193 -2.97 15.21 -10.13
C ALA A 193 -2.98 15.85 -8.73
N ARG A 194 -3.49 15.09 -7.76
CA ARG A 194 -3.64 15.55 -6.38
C ARG A 194 -3.18 14.50 -5.39
N LEU A 195 -2.51 14.97 -4.35
CA LEU A 195 -2.08 14.15 -3.23
C LEU A 195 -3.08 14.27 -2.08
N ALA A 196 -3.42 13.15 -1.46
CA ALA A 196 -4.11 13.20 -0.17
C ALA A 196 -3.23 13.90 0.87
N GLU A 197 -3.81 14.83 1.60
CA GLU A 197 -3.15 15.39 2.77
C GLU A 197 -3.07 14.33 3.86
N LYS A 198 -1.91 14.23 4.51
CA LYS A 198 -1.85 13.51 5.78
C LYS A 198 -2.64 14.35 6.77
N VAL A 199 -3.62 13.74 7.43
CA VAL A 199 -4.20 14.32 8.64
C VAL A 199 -3.10 14.30 9.69
N THR A 200 -2.30 15.36 9.77
CA THR A 200 -1.48 15.59 10.94
C THR A 200 -2.47 15.91 12.06
N ALA A 201 -2.57 15.02 13.05
CA ALA A 201 -3.28 15.31 14.28
C ALA A 201 -2.81 16.69 14.77
N ALA A 202 -3.75 17.62 14.91
CA ALA A 202 -3.43 18.97 15.36
C ALA A 202 -2.72 18.87 16.71
N ALA A 203 -1.54 19.47 16.83
CA ALA A 203 -0.87 19.58 18.12
C ALA A 203 -1.82 20.27 19.10
N PRO A 204 -1.97 19.78 20.35
CA PRO A 204 -2.89 20.38 21.30
C PRO A 204 -2.50 21.85 21.53
N ALA A 205 -3.48 22.74 21.37
CA ALA A 205 -3.30 24.16 21.61
C ALA A 205 -2.81 24.38 23.05
N ARG A 206 -1.61 24.95 23.20
CA ARG A 206 -1.07 25.39 24.49
C ARG A 206 -2.06 26.37 25.14
N GLN A 207 -2.75 25.94 26.19
CA GLN A 207 -3.53 26.84 27.03
C GLN A 207 -2.59 27.88 27.65
N ARG A 208 -2.80 29.16 27.32
CA ARG A 208 -2.14 30.28 28.00
C ARG A 208 -2.74 30.36 29.41
N SER A 209 -1.98 29.96 30.42
CA SER A 209 -2.35 30.13 31.82
C SER A 209 -2.54 31.63 32.11
N GLY A 210 -3.76 32.03 32.43
CA GLY A 210 -4.08 33.38 32.87
C GLY A 210 -3.33 33.74 34.14
N ARG A 211 -2.56 34.84 34.07
CA ARG A 211 -1.85 35.46 35.18
C ARG A 211 -2.88 36.04 36.16
N LYS A 212 -3.09 35.40 37.31
CA LYS A 212 -3.86 35.98 38.43
C LYS A 212 -3.15 37.26 38.89
N LYS A 213 -3.85 38.38 38.82
CA LYS A 213 -3.50 39.60 39.56
C LYS A 213 -3.97 39.43 40.99
N HIS A 214 -3.06 39.58 41.95
CA HIS A 214 -3.35 40.00 43.31
C HIS A 214 -2.95 41.47 43.43
#